data_AF-A0A5C3MSI6-F1
#
_entry.id   AF-A0A5C3MSI6-F1
#
_cell.length_a   1.000
_cell.length_b   1.000
_cell.length_c   1.000
_cell.angle_alpha   90.00
_cell.angle_beta   90.00
_cell.angle_gamma   90.00
#
_symmetry.space_group_name_H-M   'P 1'
#
loop_
_entity.id
_entity.type
_entity.pdbx_description
1 polymer ?
#
loop_
_entity_poly.entity_id
_entity_poly.type
_entity_poly.pdbx_seq_one_letter_code
_entity_poly.pdbx_strand_id
1 'polypeptide(L)'
;KCMFKFFEESGIFVMACWHGIILLVCNMVKILSHLPLYDLAMVNKAIDVYGDNLCIGYDIGCAFEGTISRSSISDKAADSGLRMAVSFFHSHAHNRGCQL
;
A
#
# COMPACT_ATOMS: atom_id res chain seq x y z
N LYS A 1 -4.72 -24.33 24.14
CA LYS A 1 -5.32 -24.13 22.79
C LYS A 1 -5.41 -22.62 22.51
N CYS A 2 -4.34 -21.97 22.03
CA CYS A 2 -4.34 -20.53 21.68
C CYS A 2 -3.91 -20.25 20.24
N MET A 3 -3.65 -21.28 19.43
CA MET A 3 -3.08 -21.14 18.10
C MET A 3 -4.05 -20.56 17.05
N PHE A 4 -5.36 -20.70 17.26
CA PHE A 4 -6.38 -20.30 16.28
C PHE A 4 -6.89 -18.86 16.41
N LYS A 5 -6.61 -18.17 17.52
CA LYS A 5 -6.95 -16.73 17.65
C LYS A 5 -6.07 -15.83 16.76
N PHE A 6 -4.96 -16.36 16.24
CA PHE A 6 -4.06 -15.62 15.34
C PHE A 6 -4.67 -15.33 13.96
N PHE A 7 -5.64 -16.14 13.53
CA PHE A 7 -6.24 -16.08 12.20
C PHE A 7 -7.67 -15.54 12.21
N GLU A 8 -8.05 -14.81 13.26
CA GLU A 8 -9.37 -14.18 13.28
C GLU A 8 -9.41 -13.08 12.23
N GLU A 9 -10.19 -13.30 11.17
CA GLU A 9 -10.36 -12.35 10.09
C GLU A 9 -11.02 -11.06 10.63
N SER A 10 -10.42 -9.91 10.32
CA SER A 10 -10.88 -8.60 10.75
C SER A 10 -11.51 -7.77 9.64
N GLY A 11 -11.31 -8.17 8.38
CA GLY A 11 -11.80 -7.43 7.23
C GLY A 11 -11.11 -7.85 5.93
N ILE A 12 -11.32 -7.05 4.89
CA ILE A 12 -10.75 -7.26 3.56
C ILE A 12 -10.00 -5.99 3.17
N PHE A 13 -8.80 -6.18 2.64
CA PHE A 13 -8.00 -5.13 2.03
C PHE A 13 -8.05 -5.28 0.50
N VAL A 14 -8.28 -4.18 -0.21
CA VAL A 14 -8.51 -4.20 -1.66
C VAL A 14 -7.63 -3.16 -2.35
N MET A 15 -7.05 -3.54 -3.48
CA MET A 15 -6.48 -2.60 -4.44
C MET A 15 -7.35 -2.61 -5.69
N ALA A 16 -7.73 -1.42 -6.16
CA ALA A 16 -8.53 -1.25 -7.37
C ALA A 16 -7.80 -0.35 -8.36
N CYS A 17 -8.12 -0.52 -9.64
CA CYS A 17 -7.67 0.41 -10.67
C CYS A 17 -8.56 1.67 -10.68
N TRP A 18 -8.13 2.68 -11.44
CA TRP A 18 -8.89 3.92 -11.59
C TRP A 18 -10.27 3.74 -12.24
N HIS A 19 -10.51 2.61 -12.91
CA HIS A 19 -11.82 2.25 -13.48
C HIS A 19 -12.76 1.56 -12.46
N GLY A 20 -12.34 1.42 -11.19
CA GLY A 20 -13.11 0.74 -10.15
C GLY A 20 -13.09 -0.79 -10.24
N ILE A 21 -12.19 -1.37 -11.04
CA ILE A 21 -12.00 -2.81 -11.13
C ILE A 21 -11.05 -3.24 -10.01
N ILE A 22 -11.47 -4.23 -9.22
CA ILE A 22 -10.64 -4.83 -8.19
C ILE A 22 -9.48 -5.60 -8.84
N LEU A 23 -8.26 -5.22 -8.47
CA LEU A 23 -7.01 -5.81 -8.96
C LEU A 23 -6.48 -6.89 -8.02
N LEU A 24 -6.50 -6.62 -6.70
CA LEU A 24 -6.00 -7.52 -5.66
C LEU A 24 -6.92 -7.45 -4.44
N VAL A 25 -7.06 -8.59 -3.76
CA VAL A 25 -7.86 -8.76 -2.53
C VAL A 25 -7.05 -9.57 -1.53
N CYS A 26 -7.04 -9.14 -0.27
CA CYS A 26 -6.39 -9.86 0.82
C CYS A 26 -7.31 -9.86 2.06
N ASN A 27 -7.43 -11.01 2.73
CA ASN A 27 -8.11 -11.09 4.03
C ASN A 27 -7.18 -10.56 5.11
N MET A 28 -7.67 -9.59 5.87
CA MET A 28 -6.98 -9.07 7.04
C MET A 28 -7.25 -9.99 8.23
N VAL A 29 -6.21 -10.24 9.03
CA VAL A 29 -6.29 -10.92 10.32
C VAL A 29 -6.00 -9.92 11.44
N LYS A 30 -6.76 -9.99 12.54
CA LYS A 30 -6.77 -8.98 13.60
C LYS A 30 -5.40 -8.56 14.09
N ILE A 31 -4.47 -9.50 14.24
CA ILE A 31 -3.15 -9.23 14.83
C ILE A 31 -2.28 -8.36 13.93
N LEU A 32 -2.46 -8.42 12.62
CA LEU A 32 -1.67 -7.62 11.67
C LEU A 32 -2.37 -6.30 11.29
N SER A 33 -3.64 -6.11 11.66
CA SER A 33 -4.48 -4.98 11.21
C SER A 33 -3.96 -3.58 11.56
N HIS A 34 -3.04 -3.48 12.53
CA HIS A 34 -2.44 -2.22 12.97
C HIS A 34 -1.02 -1.99 12.41
N LEU A 35 -0.50 -2.93 11.61
CA LEU A 35 0.78 -2.81 10.93
C LEU A 35 0.56 -2.60 9.43
N PRO A 36 1.46 -1.87 8.74
CA PRO A 36 1.38 -1.64 7.29
C PRO A 36 1.72 -2.89 6.45
N LEU A 37 1.61 -4.09 7.03
CA LEU A 37 2.03 -5.35 6.41
C LEU A 37 1.13 -5.73 5.24
N TYR A 38 -0.17 -5.44 5.31
CA TYR A 38 -1.08 -5.64 4.18
C TYR A 38 -0.72 -4.72 3.03
N ASP A 39 -0.55 -3.43 3.30
CA ASP A 39 -0.19 -2.43 2.30
C ASP A 39 1.10 -2.83 1.58
N LEU A 40 2.14 -3.22 2.33
CA LEU A 40 3.42 -3.68 1.78
C LEU A 40 3.27 -4.97 0.96
N ALA A 41 2.51 -5.95 1.47
CA ALA A 41 2.26 -7.19 0.73
C ALA A 41 1.50 -6.93 -0.57
N MET A 42 0.55 -6.00 -0.56
CA MET A 42 -0.26 -5.61 -1.71
C MET A 42 0.58 -4.89 -2.77
N VAL A 43 1.44 -3.95 -2.37
CA VAL A 43 2.40 -3.31 -3.29
C VAL A 43 3.37 -4.31 -3.87
N ASN A 44 3.96 -5.17 -3.03
CA ASN A 44 4.88 -6.21 -3.48
C ASN A 44 4.25 -7.12 -4.53
N LYS A 45 3.00 -7.55 -4.27
CA LYS A 45 2.23 -8.39 -5.19
C LYS A 45 1.83 -7.63 -6.45
N ALA A 46 1.51 -6.34 -6.35
CA ALA A 46 1.20 -5.51 -7.50
C ALA A 46 2.40 -5.42 -8.47
N ILE A 47 3.61 -5.21 -7.94
CA ILE A 47 4.84 -5.22 -8.75
C ILE A 47 5.04 -6.59 -9.43
N ASP A 48 4.82 -7.70 -8.72
CA ASP A 48 4.94 -9.04 -9.31
C ASP A 48 3.94 -9.31 -10.45
N VAL A 49 2.74 -8.75 -10.37
CA VAL A 49 1.64 -9.05 -11.30
C VAL A 49 1.61 -8.08 -12.48
N TYR A 50 1.85 -6.79 -12.23
CA TYR A 50 1.70 -5.73 -13.22
C TYR A 50 3.03 -5.19 -13.74
N GLY A 51 4.15 -5.55 -13.11
CA GLY A 51 5.50 -5.18 -13.55
C GLY A 51 5.92 -3.77 -13.12
N ASP A 52 6.75 -3.15 -13.95
CA ASP A 52 7.43 -1.90 -13.65
C ASP A 52 6.55 -0.67 -13.93
N ASN A 53 6.98 0.48 -13.38
CA ASN A 53 6.38 1.81 -13.55
C ASN A 53 4.94 1.92 -13.05
N LEU A 54 4.62 1.22 -11.96
CA LEU A 54 3.32 1.33 -11.31
C LEU A 54 3.17 2.67 -10.58
N CYS A 55 1.99 3.25 -10.72
CA CYS A 55 1.56 4.41 -9.94
C CYS A 55 0.40 4.00 -9.04
N ILE A 56 0.62 4.00 -7.72
CA ILE A 56 -0.35 3.55 -6.73
C ILE A 56 -0.88 4.76 -5.95
N GLY A 57 -2.19 4.98 -6.02
CA GLY A 57 -2.88 5.99 -5.23
C GLY A 57 -3.13 5.50 -3.80
N TYR A 58 -2.68 6.25 -2.80
CA TYR A 58 -2.99 5.98 -1.40
C TYR A 58 -3.11 7.30 -0.62
N ASP A 59 -4.10 7.41 0.27
CA ASP A 59 -4.37 8.63 1.05
C ASP A 59 -3.20 9.01 1.98
N ILE A 60 -2.47 8.00 2.45
CA ILE A 60 -1.22 8.15 3.21
C ILE A 60 0.04 7.90 2.36
N GLY A 61 -0.06 8.00 1.03
CA GLY A 61 1.00 7.64 0.08
C GLY A 61 2.37 8.26 0.39
N CYS A 62 2.42 9.55 0.76
CA CYS A 62 3.68 10.23 1.10
C CYS A 62 4.38 9.61 2.34
N ALA A 63 3.63 9.39 3.42
CA ALA A 63 4.18 8.72 4.61
C ALA A 63 4.53 7.25 4.31
N PHE A 64 3.73 6.62 3.46
CA PHE A 64 3.88 5.22 3.08
C PHE A 64 5.10 4.98 2.17
N GLU A 65 5.52 5.92 1.34
CA GLU A 65 6.82 5.85 0.63
C GLU A 65 7.99 5.72 1.62
N GLY A 66 7.92 6.45 2.74
CA GLY A 66 8.86 6.27 3.85
C GLY A 66 8.81 4.85 4.42
N THR A 67 7.63 4.26 4.54
CA THR A 67 7.48 2.87 4.99
C THR A 67 8.06 1.87 3.98
N ILE A 68 7.81 2.05 2.69
CA ILE A 68 8.35 1.19 1.61
C ILE A 68 9.88 1.23 1.63
N SER A 69 10.49 2.41 1.66
CA SER A 69 11.96 2.58 1.64
C SER A 69 12.67 1.98 2.86
N ARG A 70 11.97 1.75 3.97
CA ARG A 70 12.51 1.11 5.17
C ARG A 70 12.09 -0.35 5.34
N SER A 71 11.39 -0.90 4.35
CA SER A 71 10.88 -2.27 4.37
C SER A 71 11.76 -3.22 3.56
N SER A 72 11.47 -4.52 3.66
CA SER A 72 12.14 -5.56 2.88
C SER A 72 11.89 -5.49 1.37
N ILE A 73 10.96 -4.64 0.91
CA ILE A 73 10.65 -4.46 -0.52
C ILE A 73 11.26 -3.19 -1.11
N SER A 74 12.11 -2.49 -0.36
CA SER A 74 12.71 -1.21 -0.79
C SER A 74 13.40 -1.31 -2.14
N ASP A 75 14.33 -2.27 -2.30
CA ASP A 75 15.11 -2.41 -3.53
C ASP A 75 14.21 -2.75 -4.72
N LYS A 76 13.29 -3.69 -4.53
CA LYS A 76 12.31 -4.05 -5.55
C LYS A 76 11.41 -2.89 -5.96
N ALA A 77 10.93 -2.10 -5.00
CA ALA A 77 10.12 -0.93 -5.27
C ALA A 77 10.90 0.13 -6.05
N ALA A 78 12.16 0.37 -5.66
CA ALA A 78 13.05 1.31 -6.34
C ALA A 78 13.37 0.85 -7.77
N ASP A 79 13.78 -0.40 -7.95
CA ASP A 79 14.15 -0.98 -9.24
C ASP A 79 12.97 -1.04 -10.21
N SER A 80 11.76 -1.33 -9.71
CA SER A 80 10.54 -1.32 -10.53
C SER A 80 10.09 0.08 -10.95
N GLY A 81 10.68 1.15 -10.42
CA GLY A 81 10.23 2.52 -10.69
C GLY A 81 8.85 2.85 -10.10
N LEU A 82 8.48 2.20 -8.98
CA LEU A 82 7.21 2.45 -8.28
C LEU A 82 7.08 3.94 -7.90
N ARG A 83 5.89 4.50 -8.11
CA ARG A 83 5.53 5.85 -7.66
C ARG A 83 4.27 5.81 -6.81
N MET A 84 4.27 6.51 -5.67
CA MET A 84 3.03 6.74 -4.92
C MET A 84 2.40 8.05 -5.36
N ALA A 85 1.08 8.02 -5.51
CA ALA A 85 0.25 9.19 -5.69
C ALA A 85 -0.58 9.43 -4.42
N VAL A 86 -0.69 10.68 -4.01
CA VAL A 86 -1.58 11.11 -2.92
C VAL A 86 -2.76 11.87 -3.50
N SER A 87 -3.93 11.72 -2.89
CA SER A 87 -5.11 12.50 -3.27
C SER A 87 -4.86 14.01 -3.05
N PHE A 88 -5.47 14.85 -3.89
CA PHE A 88 -5.33 16.31 -3.91
C PHE A 88 -5.52 16.98 -2.53
N PHE A 89 -6.29 16.36 -1.63
CA PHE A 89 -6.52 16.87 -0.28
C PHE A 89 -5.26 16.84 0.62
N HIS A 90 -4.27 16.01 0.31
CA HIS A 90 -3.02 15.92 1.08
C HIS A 90 -2.10 17.13 0.82
N SER A 91 -2.14 17.70 -0.38
CA SER A 91 -1.39 18.90 -0.75
C SER A 91 -1.76 20.11 0.10
N HIS A 92 -2.96 20.13 0.69
CA HIS A 92 -3.40 21.21 1.59
C HIS A 92 -2.70 21.17 2.95
N ALA A 93 -2.29 19.99 3.43
CA ALA A 93 -1.75 19.82 4.78
C ALA A 93 -0.22 19.91 4.85
N HIS A 94 0.51 19.61 3.77
CA HIS A 94 1.96 19.42 3.85
C HIS A 94 2.80 20.66 3.51
N ASN A 95 2.48 21.43 2.46
CA ASN A 95 3.09 22.74 2.15
C ASN A 95 2.49 23.31 0.86
N ARG A 96 2.45 24.65 0.69
CA ARG A 96 2.12 25.30 -0.60
C ARG A 96 3.06 24.85 -1.73
N GLY A 97 4.32 24.56 -1.43
CA GLY A 97 5.30 24.08 -2.42
C GLY A 97 4.98 22.69 -3.00
N CYS A 98 4.12 21.89 -2.34
CA CYS A 98 3.63 20.62 -2.86
C CYS A 98 2.32 20.77 -3.67
N GLN A 99 1.81 22.00 -3.80
CA GLN A 99 0.61 22.33 -4.57
C GLN A 99 0.91 22.98 -5.94
N LEU A 100 2.10 23.58 -6.09
CA LEU A 100 2.56 24.27 -7.30
C LEU A 100 3.38 23.31 -8.18
#